data_AF-A0AAV4BQ05-F1
#
_entry.id   AF-A0AAV4BQ05-F1
#
_cell.length_a   1.000
_cell.length_b   1.000
_cell.length_c   1.000
_cell.angle_alpha   90.00
_cell.angle_beta   90.00
_cell.angle_gamma   90.00
#
_symmetry.space_group_name_H-M   'P 1'
#
loop_
_entity.id
_entity.type
_entity.pdbx_description
1 polymer ?
#
loop_
_entity_poly.entity_id
_entity_poly.type
_entity_poly.pdbx_seq_one_letter_code
_entity_poly.pdbx_strand_id
1 'polypeptide(L)'
;MNMTYHQMRLQSKFLKTIGMDLSNEHAARRLHKQITAGDIAVKIKTFQNKKTKQEYDLEVAYIRDILQFVTKKLEEHDKGGELNWHDEKIPQNKVWIKIGGDNGKNSFKVALSICNLSKPNAKQNTHLTAMAKVPDKMHNIQIMFNDLKPQIESLQSFTWNRKAMKVFIF
;
A
#
# COMPACT_ATOMS: atom_id res chain seq x y z
N MET A 1 8.73 -16.22 -0.01
CA MET A 1 9.44 -16.66 -1.23
C MET A 1 8.88 -15.91 -2.43
N ASN A 2 9.69 -15.14 -3.17
CA ASN A 2 9.27 -14.48 -4.40
C ASN A 2 9.40 -15.46 -5.59
N MET A 3 8.43 -16.35 -5.74
CA MET A 3 8.38 -17.28 -6.87
C MET A 3 7.36 -16.80 -7.91
N THR A 4 7.71 -16.92 -9.19
CA THR A 4 6.76 -16.75 -10.28
C THR A 4 5.74 -17.89 -10.29
N TYR A 5 4.57 -17.70 -10.93
CA TYR A 5 3.59 -18.79 -11.09
C TYR A 5 4.18 -20.02 -11.79
N HIS A 6 5.11 -19.82 -12.73
CA HIS A 6 5.80 -20.92 -13.39
C HIS A 6 6.67 -21.72 -12.40
N GLN A 7 7.47 -21.04 -11.58
CA GLN A 7 8.28 -21.67 -10.53
C GLN A 7 7.40 -22.38 -9.49
N MET A 8 6.29 -21.76 -9.06
CA MET A 8 5.31 -22.41 -8.16
C MET A 8 4.73 -23.69 -8.78
N ARG A 9 4.46 -23.70 -10.10
CA ARG A 9 3.96 -24.87 -10.81
C ARG A 9 4.99 -25.98 -10.90
N LEU A 10 6.25 -25.65 -11.18
CA LEU A 10 7.36 -26.61 -11.19
C LEU A 10 7.56 -27.23 -9.81
N GLN A 11 7.60 -26.40 -8.76
CA GLN A 11 7.70 -26.86 -7.39
C GLN A 11 6.51 -27.76 -7.02
N SER A 12 5.29 -27.36 -7.36
CA SER A 12 4.10 -28.16 -7.08
C SER A 12 4.12 -29.51 -7.80
N LYS A 13 4.64 -29.54 -9.04
CA LYS A 13 4.81 -30.79 -9.79
C LYS A 13 5.80 -31.73 -9.10
N PHE A 14 6.94 -31.20 -8.64
CA PHE A 14 7.93 -31.99 -7.89
C PHE A 14 7.38 -32.47 -6.54
N LEU A 15 6.73 -31.59 -5.77
CA LEU A 15 6.17 -31.95 -4.46
C LEU A 15 5.08 -33.03 -4.58
N LYS A 16 4.30 -33.02 -5.67
CA LYS A 16 3.37 -34.11 -5.98
C LYS A 16 4.06 -35.45 -6.23
N THR A 17 5.26 -35.46 -6.83
CA THR A 17 6.01 -36.72 -7.04
C THR A 17 6.49 -37.36 -5.74
N ILE A 18 6.63 -36.58 -4.67
CA ILE A 18 6.99 -37.08 -3.33
C ILE A 18 5.76 -37.25 -2.42
N GLY A 19 4.54 -37.23 -2.98
CA GLY A 19 3.30 -37.50 -2.26
C GLY A 19 2.71 -36.33 -1.46
N MET A 20 3.21 -35.10 -1.64
CA MET A 20 2.62 -33.93 -0.99
C MET A 20 1.41 -33.42 -1.79
N ASP A 21 0.28 -33.26 -1.12
CA ASP A 21 -0.89 -32.60 -1.68
C ASP A 21 -0.78 -31.07 -1.54
N LEU A 22 -1.10 -30.37 -2.62
CA LEU A 22 -0.98 -28.92 -2.71
C LEU A 22 -2.23 -28.35 -3.35
N SER A 23 -2.71 -27.25 -2.78
CA SER A 23 -3.78 -26.43 -3.34
C SER A 23 -3.52 -26.13 -4.82
N ASN A 24 -4.54 -26.29 -5.66
CA ASN A 24 -4.40 -25.97 -7.07
C ASN A 24 -4.17 -24.45 -7.29
N GLU A 25 -3.51 -24.11 -8.40
CA GLU A 25 -3.14 -22.72 -8.71
C GLU A 25 -4.37 -21.80 -8.82
N HIS A 26 -5.51 -22.33 -9.27
CA HIS A 26 -6.78 -21.60 -9.32
C HIS A 26 -7.27 -21.18 -7.94
N ALA A 27 -7.17 -22.05 -6.93
CA ALA A 27 -7.52 -21.75 -5.56
C ALA A 27 -6.60 -20.67 -4.98
N ALA A 28 -5.29 -20.75 -5.24
CA ALA A 28 -4.34 -19.72 -4.83
C ALA A 28 -4.65 -18.35 -5.46
N ARG A 29 -4.95 -18.31 -6.77
CA ARG A 29 -5.35 -17.08 -7.48
C ARG A 29 -6.68 -16.52 -6.97
N ARG A 30 -7.66 -17.39 -6.69
CA ARG A 30 -8.95 -16.98 -6.11
C ARG A 30 -8.76 -16.36 -4.73
N LEU A 31 -7.93 -16.98 -3.89
CA LEU A 31 -7.59 -16.47 -2.57
C LEU A 31 -6.88 -15.12 -2.68
N HIS A 32 -5.88 -14.99 -3.56
CA HIS A 32 -5.22 -13.70 -3.82
C HIS A 32 -6.22 -12.62 -4.23
N LYS A 33 -7.14 -12.94 -5.15
CA LYS A 33 -8.20 -12.02 -5.57
C LYS A 33 -9.12 -11.66 -4.40
N GLN A 34 -9.51 -12.60 -3.56
CA GLN A 34 -10.32 -12.32 -2.36
C GLN A 34 -9.60 -11.40 -1.38
N ILE A 35 -8.30 -11.62 -1.16
CA ILE A 35 -7.47 -10.79 -0.29
C ILE A 35 -7.36 -9.35 -0.84
N THR A 36 -7.24 -9.16 -2.15
CA THR A 36 -7.08 -7.82 -2.75
C THR A 36 -8.39 -7.12 -3.13
N ALA A 37 -9.48 -7.86 -3.38
CA ALA A 37 -10.74 -7.30 -3.88
C ALA A 37 -11.46 -6.40 -2.87
N GLY A 38 -11.22 -6.58 -1.57
CA GLY A 38 -11.72 -5.70 -0.51
C GLY A 38 -10.92 -4.41 -0.37
N ASP A 39 -9.61 -4.48 -0.61
CA ASP A 39 -8.67 -3.42 -0.24
C ASP A 39 -8.44 -2.40 -1.38
N ILE A 40 -8.61 -2.80 -2.65
CA ILE A 40 -8.28 -1.97 -3.83
C ILE A 40 -9.55 -1.58 -4.61
N ALA A 41 -9.62 -0.32 -5.02
CA ALA A 41 -10.60 0.19 -5.97
C ALA A 41 -9.92 0.87 -7.16
N VAL A 42 -10.69 1.02 -8.24
CA VAL A 42 -10.32 1.81 -9.41
C VAL A 42 -11.39 2.88 -9.59
N LYS A 43 -10.97 4.13 -9.77
CA LYS A 43 -11.84 5.25 -10.15
C LYS A 43 -11.29 5.93 -11.39
N ILE A 44 -12.18 6.40 -12.26
CA ILE A 44 -11.80 7.28 -13.35
C ILE A 44 -11.67 8.70 -12.79
N LYS A 45 -10.57 9.39 -13.13
CA LYS A 45 -10.35 10.80 -12.81
C LYS A 45 -9.87 11.55 -14.04
N THR A 46 -10.27 12.81 -14.13
CA THR A 46 -9.84 13.73 -15.17
C THR A 46 -8.53 14.40 -14.77
N PHE A 47 -7.52 14.32 -15.63
CA PHE A 47 -6.17 14.88 -15.44
C PHE A 47 -5.81 15.81 -16.58
N GLN A 48 -4.78 16.65 -16.39
CA GLN A 48 -4.29 17.55 -17.41
C GLN A 48 -3.00 17.07 -18.07
N ASN A 49 -2.96 17.18 -19.40
CA ASN A 49 -1.78 16.86 -20.19
C ASN A 49 -0.68 17.89 -19.94
N LYS A 50 0.56 17.41 -19.76
CA LYS A 50 1.73 18.24 -19.46
C LYS A 50 2.01 19.31 -20.51
N LYS A 51 1.73 19.04 -21.80
CA LYS A 51 2.08 19.94 -22.92
C LYS A 51 0.89 20.75 -23.40
N THR A 52 -0.24 20.09 -23.64
CA THR A 52 -1.40 20.73 -24.29
C THR A 52 -2.38 21.36 -23.29
N LYS A 53 -2.23 21.08 -21.99
CA LYS A 53 -3.21 21.40 -20.93
C LYS A 53 -4.60 20.80 -21.17
N GLN A 54 -4.78 19.97 -22.20
CA GLN A 54 -6.03 19.26 -22.44
C GLN A 54 -6.30 18.27 -21.32
N GLU A 55 -7.57 18.18 -20.97
CA GLU A 55 -8.07 17.23 -19.99
C GLU A 55 -8.28 15.86 -20.63
N TYR A 56 -7.99 14.81 -19.86
CA TYR A 56 -8.23 13.43 -20.26
C TYR A 56 -8.51 12.58 -19.04
N ASP A 57 -9.35 11.57 -19.23
CA ASP A 57 -9.71 10.64 -18.18
C ASP A 57 -8.72 9.49 -18.09
N LEU A 58 -8.38 9.12 -16.85
CA LEU A 58 -7.51 7.99 -16.57
C LEU A 58 -8.02 7.22 -15.36
N GLU A 59 -7.87 5.90 -15.41
CA GLU A 59 -8.07 5.02 -14.27
C GLU A 59 -6.98 5.24 -13.21
N VAL A 60 -7.43 5.37 -11.97
CA VAL A 60 -6.60 5.50 -10.77
C VAL A 60 -6.89 4.33 -9.87
N ALA A 61 -5.88 3.51 -9.60
CA ALA A 61 -5.96 2.45 -8.60
C ALA A 61 -5.62 3.02 -7.22
N TYR A 62 -6.39 2.67 -6.20
CA TYR A 62 -6.17 3.16 -4.83
C TYR A 62 -6.65 2.17 -3.76
N ILE A 63 -6.11 2.31 -2.54
CA ILE A 63 -6.60 1.60 -1.36
C ILE A 63 -7.91 2.25 -0.90
N ARG A 64 -8.98 1.46 -0.77
CA ARG A 64 -10.33 1.95 -0.45
C ARG A 64 -10.42 2.63 0.91
N ASP A 65 -9.81 2.00 1.91
CA ASP A 65 -9.82 2.42 3.31
C ASP A 65 -8.40 2.32 3.88
N ILE A 66 -7.70 3.45 3.92
CA ILE A 66 -6.34 3.53 4.47
C ILE A 66 -6.33 3.21 5.97
N LEU A 67 -7.36 3.61 6.72
CA LEU A 67 -7.41 3.39 8.16
C LEU A 67 -7.51 1.89 8.47
N GLN A 68 -8.42 1.19 7.79
CA GLN A 68 -8.55 -0.26 7.92
C GLN A 68 -7.26 -0.96 7.47
N PHE A 69 -6.69 -0.55 6.34
CA PHE A 69 -5.45 -1.11 5.82
C PHE A 69 -4.28 -0.97 6.82
N VAL A 70 -4.07 0.23 7.35
CA VAL A 70 -3.02 0.49 8.35
C VAL A 70 -3.26 -0.28 9.63
N THR A 71 -4.50 -0.31 10.13
CA THR A 71 -4.84 -1.02 11.38
C THR A 71 -4.53 -2.50 11.27
N LYS A 72 -4.93 -3.14 10.17
CA LYS A 72 -4.60 -4.54 9.87
C LYS A 72 -3.09 -4.77 9.82
N LYS A 73 -2.33 -3.88 9.17
CA LYS A 73 -0.86 -3.98 9.12
C LYS A 73 -0.23 -3.84 10.50
N LEU A 74 -0.70 -2.92 11.32
CA LEU A 74 -0.21 -2.76 12.69
C LEU A 74 -0.49 -4.00 13.53
N GLU A 75 -1.67 -4.61 13.42
CA GLU A 75 -1.99 -5.87 14.10
C GLU A 75 -1.08 -7.02 13.65
N GLU A 76 -0.79 -7.12 12.34
CA GLU A 76 0.14 -8.12 11.79
C GLU A 76 1.56 -7.92 12.36
N HIS A 77 2.07 -6.69 12.35
CA HIS A 77 3.41 -6.38 12.86
C HIS A 77 3.52 -6.52 14.38
N ASP A 78 2.47 -6.18 15.14
CA ASP A 78 2.43 -6.34 16.58
C ASP A 78 2.46 -7.81 16.98
N LYS A 79 1.63 -8.64 16.33
CA LYS A 79 1.64 -10.10 16.52
C LYS A 79 2.98 -10.73 16.14
N GLY A 80 3.67 -10.17 15.15
CA GLY A 80 5.00 -10.60 14.73
C GLY A 80 6.15 -10.09 15.60
N GLY A 81 5.89 -9.17 16.55
CA GLY A 81 6.94 -8.52 17.33
C GLY A 81 7.88 -7.63 16.49
N GLU A 82 7.40 -7.13 15.35
CA GLU A 82 8.21 -6.37 14.39
C GLU A 82 8.23 -4.86 14.65
N LEU A 83 7.37 -4.39 15.57
CA LEU A 83 7.26 -2.99 15.94
C LEU A 83 8.48 -2.53 16.76
N ASN A 84 9.05 -1.39 16.36
CA ASN A 84 10.25 -0.81 16.92
C ASN A 84 10.09 0.71 17.08
N TRP A 85 10.42 1.24 18.25
CA TRP A 85 10.34 2.67 18.58
C TRP A 85 11.69 3.42 18.45
N HIS A 86 12.68 2.75 17.86
CA HIS A 86 14.00 3.27 17.47
C HIS A 86 14.74 3.97 18.60
N ASP A 87 14.93 3.27 19.73
CA ASP A 87 15.62 3.79 20.92
C ASP A 87 15.05 5.14 21.37
N GLU A 88 13.73 5.18 21.58
CA GLU A 88 12.96 6.35 22.04
C GLU A 88 12.89 7.53 21.07
N LYS A 89 13.46 7.43 19.86
CA LYS A 89 13.29 8.46 18.81
C LYS A 89 11.84 8.62 18.39
N ILE A 90 11.04 7.55 18.51
CA ILE A 90 9.59 7.62 18.40
C ILE A 90 9.00 7.44 19.80
N PRO A 91 8.11 8.34 20.28
CA PRO A 91 7.44 8.17 21.57
C PRO A 91 6.62 6.87 21.64
N GLN A 92 6.69 6.16 22.77
CA GLN A 92 6.02 4.86 22.98
C GLN A 92 4.48 4.92 22.81
N ASN A 93 3.89 6.10 23.04
CA ASN A 93 2.46 6.36 22.87
C ASN A 93 2.10 6.85 21.45
N LYS A 94 3.01 6.73 20.47
CA LYS A 94 2.77 7.16 19.09
C LYS A 94 3.13 6.08 18.08
N VAL A 95 2.35 6.04 17.02
CA VAL A 95 2.66 5.33 15.78
C VAL A 95 2.84 6.38 14.69
N TRP A 96 4.00 6.38 14.06
CA TRP A 96 4.33 7.32 13.00
C TRP A 96 4.11 6.66 11.64
N ILE A 97 3.47 7.41 10.75
CA ILE A 97 3.12 6.95 9.41
C ILE A 97 3.63 7.99 8.43
N LYS A 98 4.35 7.53 7.42
CA LYS A 98 4.83 8.34 6.32
C LYS A 98 3.95 8.08 5.10
N ILE A 99 3.46 9.14 4.48
CA ILE A 99 2.77 9.09 3.19
C ILE A 99 3.50 10.04 2.25
N GLY A 100 3.79 9.61 1.03
CA GLY A 100 4.45 10.50 0.08
C GLY A 100 4.29 10.14 -1.38
N GLY A 101 4.47 11.15 -2.22
CA GLY A 101 4.43 11.04 -3.68
C GLY A 101 5.78 10.63 -4.27
N ASP A 102 5.77 9.75 -5.26
CA ASP A 102 6.94 9.42 -6.09
C ASP A 102 6.60 9.54 -7.57
N ASN A 103 7.48 10.21 -8.33
CA ASN A 103 7.36 10.37 -9.76
C ASN A 103 8.20 9.30 -10.48
N GLY A 104 7.52 8.38 -11.16
CA GLY A 104 8.15 7.39 -12.02
C GLY A 104 7.94 7.72 -13.49
N LYS A 105 8.78 8.59 -14.08
CA LYS A 105 8.86 9.02 -15.50
C LYS A 105 7.55 9.48 -16.16
N ASN A 106 6.50 8.65 -16.16
CA ASN A 106 5.15 8.88 -16.70
C ASN A 106 4.04 8.34 -15.76
N SER A 107 4.36 8.11 -14.50
CA SER A 107 3.41 7.65 -13.49
C SER A 107 3.63 8.39 -12.19
N PHE A 108 2.54 8.68 -11.50
CA PHE A 108 2.57 9.23 -10.16
C PHE A 108 2.04 8.17 -9.19
N LYS A 109 2.76 7.98 -8.10
CA LYS A 109 2.46 6.98 -7.08
C LYS A 109 2.41 7.67 -5.74
N VAL A 110 1.46 7.28 -4.90
CA VAL A 110 1.44 7.64 -3.49
C VAL A 110 1.73 6.36 -2.71
N ALA A 111 2.72 6.43 -1.84
CA ALA A 111 3.14 5.31 -1.00
C ALA A 111 2.96 5.64 0.48
N LEU A 112 2.72 4.61 1.28
CA LEU A 112 2.58 4.65 2.73
C LEU A 112 3.57 3.68 3.38
N SER A 113 4.20 4.12 4.47
CA SER A 113 5.07 3.29 5.32
C SER A 113 4.79 3.54 6.79
N ILE A 114 4.77 2.46 7.59
CA ILE A 114 4.75 2.53 9.05
C ILE A 114 6.20 2.75 9.52
N CYS A 115 6.46 3.86 10.21
CA CYS A 115 7.80 4.24 10.63
C CYS A 115 8.29 3.42 11.83
N ASN A 116 7.38 2.85 12.62
CA ASN A 116 7.66 2.00 13.78
C ASN A 116 8.12 0.59 13.40
N LEU A 117 8.82 0.42 12.27
CA LEU A 117 9.44 -0.83 11.86
C LEU A 117 10.96 -0.61 11.79
N SER A 118 11.76 -1.66 11.98
CA SER A 118 13.22 -1.56 11.96
C SER A 118 13.78 -0.96 10.65
N LYS A 119 13.14 -1.26 9.50
CA LYS A 119 13.50 -0.74 8.18
C LYS A 119 12.26 -0.20 7.48
N PRO A 120 11.76 1.00 7.85
CA PRO A 120 10.46 1.47 7.40
C PRO A 120 10.42 1.80 5.90
N ASN A 121 11.56 2.21 5.32
CA ASN A 121 11.70 2.51 3.90
C ASN A 121 12.08 1.27 3.05
N ALA A 122 12.15 0.07 3.64
CA ALA A 122 12.42 -1.13 2.85
C ALA A 122 11.22 -1.46 1.96
N LYS A 123 11.49 -2.01 0.76
CA LYS A 123 10.46 -2.29 -0.25
C LYS A 123 9.26 -3.09 0.29
N GLN A 124 9.50 -4.04 1.20
CA GLN A 124 8.44 -4.85 1.83
C GLN A 124 7.54 -4.07 2.80
N ASN A 125 8.01 -2.94 3.33
CA ASN A 125 7.32 -2.09 4.30
C ASN A 125 6.78 -0.79 3.68
N THR A 126 6.90 -0.65 2.36
CA THR A 126 6.36 0.46 1.59
C THR A 126 5.21 -0.04 0.73
N HIS A 127 4.01 0.48 1.00
CA HIS A 127 2.77 0.06 0.37
C HIS A 127 2.30 1.15 -0.60
N LEU A 128 1.91 0.76 -1.81
CA LEU A 128 1.29 1.70 -2.76
C LEU A 128 -0.15 1.95 -2.36
N THR A 129 -0.48 3.20 -2.08
CA THR A 129 -1.82 3.65 -1.65
C THR A 129 -2.64 4.18 -2.82
N ALA A 130 -2.00 4.83 -3.78
CA ALA A 130 -2.64 5.28 -5.02
C ALA A 130 -1.64 5.30 -6.17
N MET A 131 -2.11 5.07 -7.40
CA MET A 131 -1.28 5.07 -8.59
C MET A 131 -2.07 5.45 -9.84
N ALA A 132 -1.45 6.29 -10.68
CA ALA A 132 -1.95 6.66 -11.99
C ALA A 132 -0.80 6.85 -12.99
N LYS A 133 -1.03 6.55 -14.27
CA LYS A 133 -0.11 6.84 -15.37
C LYS A 133 -0.23 8.29 -15.82
N VAL A 134 0.12 9.21 -14.92
CA VAL A 134 -0.02 10.65 -15.09
C VAL A 134 1.33 11.35 -14.81
N PRO A 135 1.67 12.45 -15.52
CA PRO A 135 2.86 13.25 -15.20
C PRO A 135 2.70 14.04 -13.89
N ASP A 136 3.82 14.32 -13.23
CA ASP A 136 3.95 15.03 -11.93
C ASP A 136 3.72 16.55 -11.98
N LYS A 137 2.59 16.97 -12.56
CA LYS A 137 2.18 18.37 -12.47
C LYS A 137 1.43 18.61 -11.16
N MET A 138 1.65 19.78 -10.55
CA MET A 138 1.00 20.17 -9.28
C MET A 138 -0.52 19.94 -9.31
N HIS A 139 -1.18 20.28 -10.41
CA HIS A 139 -2.61 20.03 -10.60
C HIS A 139 -2.98 18.53 -10.53
N ASN A 140 -2.23 17.67 -11.23
CA ASN A 140 -2.46 16.22 -11.21
C ASN A 140 -2.14 15.60 -9.84
N ILE A 141 -1.12 16.12 -9.15
CA ILE A 141 -0.78 15.73 -7.77
C ILE A 141 -1.94 16.10 -6.83
N GLN A 142 -2.49 17.30 -6.94
CA GLN A 142 -3.66 17.74 -6.16
C GLN A 142 -4.87 16.83 -6.40
N ILE A 143 -5.16 16.45 -7.65
CA ILE A 143 -6.24 15.50 -7.98
C ILE A 143 -6.02 14.14 -7.30
N MET A 144 -4.78 13.66 -7.25
CA MET A 144 -4.43 12.40 -6.58
C MET A 144 -4.61 12.49 -5.07
N PHE A 145 -4.18 13.60 -4.44
CA PHE A 145 -4.25 13.77 -2.99
C PHE A 145 -5.62 14.18 -2.45
N ASN A 146 -6.49 14.81 -3.26
CA ASN A 146 -7.80 15.28 -2.80
C ASN A 146 -8.65 14.15 -2.19
N ASP A 147 -8.64 12.95 -2.78
CA ASP A 147 -9.39 11.80 -2.27
C ASP A 147 -8.72 11.15 -1.05
N LEU A 148 -7.40 11.37 -0.89
CA LEU A 148 -6.65 10.82 0.23
C LEU A 148 -6.76 11.70 1.47
N LYS A 149 -6.99 13.01 1.30
CA LYS A 149 -7.02 13.97 2.41
C LYS A 149 -8.01 13.59 3.53
N PRO A 150 -9.29 13.25 3.26
CA PRO A 150 -10.21 12.83 4.32
C PRO A 150 -9.77 11.54 5.02
N GLN A 151 -9.17 10.59 4.27
CA GLN A 151 -8.66 9.35 4.84
C GLN A 151 -7.43 9.58 5.73
N ILE A 152 -6.56 10.52 5.34
CA ILE A 152 -5.40 10.93 6.13
C ILE A 152 -5.85 11.63 7.42
N GLU A 153 -6.86 12.50 7.35
CA GLU A 153 -7.43 13.17 8.52
C GLU A 153 -8.07 12.17 9.49
N SER A 154 -8.80 11.18 8.96
CA SER A 154 -9.35 10.07 9.74
C SER A 154 -8.24 9.27 10.42
N LEU A 155 -7.19 8.92 9.68
CA LEU A 155 -6.04 8.19 10.20
C LEU A 155 -5.29 8.98 11.29
N GLN A 156 -5.08 10.29 11.08
CA GLN A 156 -4.40 11.18 12.03
C GLN A 156 -5.19 11.37 13.34
N SER A 157 -6.52 11.23 13.29
CA SER A 157 -7.40 11.34 14.45
C SER A 157 -7.58 10.01 15.19
N PHE A 158 -7.12 8.90 14.60
CA PHE A 158 -7.28 7.57 15.16
C PHE A 158 -6.26 7.27 16.26
N THR A 159 -6.66 6.43 17.22
CA THR A 159 -5.80 5.89 18.27
C THR A 159 -5.84 4.37 18.21
N TRP A 160 -4.68 3.75 17.99
CA TRP A 160 -4.53 2.30 17.95
C TRP A 160 -3.83 1.80 19.21
N ASN A 161 -4.45 0.88 19.96
CA ASN A 161 -3.87 0.31 21.18
C ASN A 161 -3.30 1.35 22.16
N ARG A 162 -4.08 2.43 22.42
CA ARG A 162 -3.70 3.59 23.24
C ARG A 162 -2.51 4.40 22.71
N LYS A 163 -2.15 4.23 21.43
CA LYS A 163 -1.11 4.99 20.74
C LYS A 163 -1.73 5.87 19.67
N ALA A 164 -1.46 7.18 19.75
CA ALA A 164 -1.97 8.14 18.79
C ALA A 164 -1.23 8.00 17.45
N MET A 165 -1.95 8.13 16.34
CA MET A 165 -1.34 8.17 15.02
C MET A 165 -0.70 9.54 14.77
N LYS A 166 0.47 9.55 14.14
CA LYS A 166 1.12 10.76 13.62
C LYS A 166 1.50 10.54 12.17
N VAL A 167 0.80 11.23 11.28
CA VAL A 167 0.99 11.14 9.83
C VAL A 167 1.88 12.28 9.37
N PHE A 168 2.85 11.95 8.54
CA PHE A 168 3.74 12.89 7.86
C PHE A 168 3.54 12.75 6.35
N ILE A 169 3.29 13.87 5.67
CA ILE A 169 3.07 13.94 4.22
C ILE A 169 4.32 14.53 3.56
N PHE A 170 4.82 13.91 2.49
CA PHE A 170 6.01 14.33 1.75
C PHE A 170 5.81 14.36 0.23
#